data_AF-A0A6F8YZW5-F1
#
_entry.id   AF-A0A6F8YZW5-F1
#
_cell.length_a   1.000
_cell.length_b   1.000
_cell.length_c   1.000
_cell.angle_alpha   90.00
_cell.angle_beta   90.00
_cell.angle_gamma   90.00
#
_symmetry.space_group_name_H-M   'P 1'
#
loop_
_entity.id
_entity.type
_entity.pdbx_description
1 polymer ?
#
loop_
_entity_poly.entity_id
_entity_poly.type
_entity_poly.pdbx_seq_one_letter_code
_entity_poly.pdbx_strand_id
1 'polypeptide(L)'
;MDKPAAACLSSRIAYGVSITPARLARVERAEAAARRLLAARHVHNVRVRDLGTTARLEVDAHLVDDARDDPALHAAIRAAGFDGAEVAVEPFRSGAMNELLADPERWRRS
;
A
#
# COMPACT_ATOMS: atom_id res chain seq x y z
N MET A 1 7.75 10.34 -23.73
CA MET A 1 6.44 9.71 -23.49
C MET A 1 6.65 8.65 -22.42
N ASP A 2 6.62 9.05 -21.15
CA ASP A 2 6.71 8.13 -20.00
C ASP A 2 5.98 8.81 -18.83
N LYS A 3 4.66 8.60 -18.75
CA LYS A 3 3.77 9.22 -17.75
C LYS A 3 2.67 8.32 -17.15
N PRO A 4 2.47 7.03 -17.51
CA PRO A 4 1.38 6.28 -16.90
C PRO A 4 1.63 6.01 -15.40
N ALA A 5 2.87 5.66 -15.03
CA ALA A 5 3.21 5.35 -13.63
C ALA A 5 3.08 6.57 -12.71
N ALA A 6 3.56 7.75 -13.14
CA ALA A 6 3.54 8.97 -12.34
C ALA A 6 2.11 9.45 -12.01
N ALA A 7 1.17 9.33 -12.95
CA ALA A 7 -0.24 9.69 -12.73
C ALA A 7 -0.96 8.69 -11.80
N CYS A 8 -0.58 7.41 -11.83
CA CYS A 8 -1.10 6.43 -10.86
C CYS A 8 -0.49 6.63 -9.46
N LEU A 9 0.80 6.98 -9.38
CA LEU A 9 1.50 7.23 -8.12
C LEU A 9 1.07 8.55 -7.45
N SER A 10 0.67 9.57 -8.21
CA SER A 10 0.20 10.83 -7.62
C SER A 10 -1.01 10.63 -6.70
N SER A 11 -1.89 9.66 -7.01
CA SER A 11 -3.04 9.33 -6.16
C SER A 11 -2.67 8.71 -4.80
N ARG A 12 -1.39 8.38 -4.60
CA ARG A 12 -0.86 7.88 -3.32
C ARG A 12 -0.38 9.01 -2.43
N ILE A 13 -0.24 10.24 -2.93
CA ILE A 13 0.16 11.40 -2.14
C ILE A 13 -1.10 12.11 -1.64
N ALA A 14 -1.16 12.43 -0.34
CA ALA A 14 -2.31 13.10 0.25
C ALA A 14 -2.57 14.50 -0.34
N TYR A 15 -3.83 14.93 -0.36
CA TYR A 15 -4.17 16.30 -0.72
C TYR A 15 -3.51 17.30 0.23
N GLY A 16 -3.04 18.43 -0.30
CA GLY A 16 -2.28 19.43 0.46
C GLY A 16 -0.79 19.10 0.61
N VAL A 17 -0.35 17.90 0.21
CA VAL A 17 1.06 17.54 0.12
C VAL A 17 1.58 17.79 -1.28
N SER A 18 2.67 18.55 -1.41
CA SER A 18 3.27 18.83 -2.72
C SER A 18 3.73 17.54 -3.41
N ILE A 19 3.20 17.29 -4.60
CA ILE A 19 3.64 16.17 -5.44
C ILE A 19 4.98 16.55 -6.06
N THR A 20 6.04 15.80 -5.71
CA THR A 20 7.38 15.99 -6.27
C THR A 20 7.91 14.66 -6.82
N PRO A 21 8.84 14.67 -7.79
CA PRO A 21 9.48 13.45 -8.29
C PRO A 21 10.10 12.61 -7.16
N ALA A 22 10.70 13.24 -6.16
CA ALA A 22 11.27 12.56 -4.99
C ALA A 22 10.20 11.83 -4.16
N ARG A 23 9.02 12.45 -3.96
CA ARG A 23 7.88 11.85 -3.25
C ARG A 23 7.27 10.68 -4.02
N LEU A 24 7.12 10.82 -5.34
CA LEU A 24 6.67 9.72 -6.20
C LEU A 24 7.64 8.54 -6.15
N ALA A 25 8.95 8.81 -6.24
CA ALA A 25 9.98 7.78 -6.21
C ALA A 25 10.08 7.06 -4.86
N ARG A 26 9.86 7.75 -3.72
CA ARG A 26 9.84 7.06 -2.41
C ARG A 26 8.63 6.15 -2.26
N VAL A 27 7.46 6.55 -2.77
CA VAL A 27 6.26 5.70 -2.78
C VAL A 27 6.52 4.45 -3.61
N GLU A 28 7.04 4.62 -4.82
CA GLU A 28 7.35 3.50 -5.72
C GLU A 28 8.34 2.50 -5.08
N ARG A 29 9.44 3.00 -4.50
CA ARG A 29 10.40 2.15 -3.78
C ARG A 29 9.77 1.43 -2.59
N ALA A 30 8.93 2.12 -1.82
CA ALA A 30 8.26 1.53 -0.67
C ALA A 30 7.28 0.42 -1.08
N GLU A 31 6.48 0.64 -2.13
CA GLU A 31 5.59 -0.39 -2.67
C GLU A 31 6.38 -1.60 -3.19
N ALA A 32 7.48 -1.39 -3.92
CA ALA A 32 8.32 -2.46 -4.43
C ALA A 32 8.96 -3.29 -3.29
N ALA A 33 9.47 -2.63 -2.26
CA ALA A 33 10.07 -3.29 -1.10
C ALA A 33 9.02 -4.10 -0.30
N ALA A 34 7.85 -3.51 -0.04
CA ALA A 34 6.76 -4.17 0.65
C ALA A 34 6.26 -5.41 -0.12
N ARG A 35 6.06 -5.29 -1.44
CA ARG A 35 5.68 -6.42 -2.31
C ARG A 35 6.69 -7.56 -2.24
N ARG A 36 7.98 -7.25 -2.26
CA ARG A 36 9.04 -8.26 -2.17
C ARG A 36 9.00 -9.03 -0.86
N LEU A 37 8.82 -8.33 0.26
CA LEU A 37 8.79 -8.96 1.60
C LEU A 37 7.51 -9.78 1.82
N LEU A 38 6.38 -9.33 1.28
CA LEU A 38 5.09 -9.97 1.42
C LEU A 38 4.82 -11.06 0.37
N ALA A 39 5.71 -11.26 -0.61
CA ALA A 39 5.49 -12.18 -1.73
C ALA A 39 5.20 -13.62 -1.30
N ALA A 40 5.86 -14.11 -0.25
CA ALA A 40 5.66 -15.45 0.29
C ALA A 40 4.34 -15.61 1.09
N ARG A 41 3.66 -14.50 1.39
CA ARG A 41 2.41 -14.45 2.16
C ARG A 41 1.17 -14.33 1.25
N HIS A 42 1.32 -14.61 -0.04
CA HIS A 42 0.25 -14.52 -1.05
C HIS A 42 -0.45 -13.15 -1.10
N VAL A 43 0.31 -12.06 -0.96
CA VAL A 43 -0.25 -10.72 -1.08
C VAL A 43 -0.72 -10.41 -2.50
N HIS A 44 -1.92 -9.88 -2.63
CA HIS A 44 -2.52 -9.40 -3.87
C HIS A 44 -2.47 -7.87 -3.94
N ASN A 45 -2.85 -7.20 -2.84
CA ASN A 45 -2.88 -5.74 -2.77
C ASN A 45 -1.73 -5.22 -1.91
N VAL A 46 -0.95 -4.30 -2.47
CA VAL A 46 0.04 -3.49 -1.76
C VAL A 46 -0.07 -2.07 -2.30
N ARG A 47 -0.30 -1.12 -1.41
CA ARG A 47 -0.23 0.31 -1.75
C ARG A 47 0.44 1.05 -0.62
N VAL A 48 1.32 1.99 -0.94
CA VAL A 48 1.90 2.89 0.06
C VAL A 48 1.39 4.29 -0.22
N ARG A 49 0.80 4.91 0.79
CA ARG A 49 0.34 6.29 0.74
C ARG A 49 1.24 7.19 1.53
N ASP A 50 1.55 8.34 0.96
CA ASP A 50 2.37 9.37 1.55
C ASP A 50 1.46 10.47 2.11
N LEU A 51 1.31 10.48 3.43
CA LEU A 51 0.47 11.44 4.16
C LEU A 51 1.26 12.64 4.68
N GLY A 52 2.50 12.84 4.20
CA GLY A 52 3.39 13.88 4.72
C GLY A 52 4.37 13.30 5.73
N THR A 53 3.92 13.15 6.98
CA THR A 53 4.70 12.63 8.12
C THR A 53 4.41 11.17 8.45
N THR A 54 3.44 10.56 7.76
CA THR A 54 3.08 9.14 7.91
C THR A 54 3.13 8.47 6.56
N ALA A 55 3.77 7.30 6.50
CA ALA A 55 3.65 6.33 5.43
C ALA A 55 2.56 5.33 5.81
N ARG A 56 1.48 5.26 5.03
CA ARG A 56 0.43 4.26 5.25
C ARG A 56 0.60 3.12 4.25
N LEU A 57 0.90 1.93 4.75
CA LEU A 57 0.85 0.69 4.00
C LEU A 57 -0.59 0.15 4.01
N GLU A 58 -1.17 -0.04 2.84
CA GLU A 58 -2.47 -0.68 2.64
C GLU A 58 -2.25 -2.07 2.00
N VAL A 59 -2.66 -3.13 2.69
CA VAL A 59 -2.48 -4.54 2.28
C VAL A 59 -3.77 -5.34 2.40
N ASP A 60 -3.80 -6.57 1.89
CA ASP A 60 -4.96 -7.46 2.09
C ASP A 60 -5.31 -7.61 3.57
N ALA A 61 -6.60 -7.65 3.89
CA ALA A 61 -7.09 -7.64 5.28
C ALA A 61 -6.48 -8.76 6.15
N HIS A 62 -6.26 -9.94 5.57
CA HIS A 62 -5.66 -11.09 6.27
C HIS A 62 -4.17 -10.92 6.59
N LEU A 63 -3.49 -9.92 6.02
CA LEU A 63 -2.07 -9.64 6.25
C LEU A 63 -1.83 -8.42 7.13
N VAL A 64 -2.88 -7.72 7.58
CA VAL A 64 -2.74 -6.45 8.30
C VAL A 64 -1.98 -6.62 9.61
N ASP A 65 -2.34 -7.63 10.41
CA ASP A 65 -1.69 -7.86 11.71
C ASP A 65 -0.25 -8.34 11.52
N ASP A 66 -0.03 -9.32 10.64
CA ASP A 66 1.31 -9.78 10.27
C ASP A 66 2.22 -8.64 9.77
N ALA A 67 1.70 -7.74 8.94
CA ALA A 67 2.44 -6.62 8.40
C ALA A 67 2.71 -5.54 9.47
N ARG A 68 1.79 -5.35 10.42
CA ARG A 68 1.95 -4.41 11.55
C ARG A 68 3.05 -4.87 12.51
N ASP A 69 3.18 -6.18 12.69
CA ASP A 69 4.17 -6.79 13.59
C ASP A 69 5.49 -7.13 12.88
N ASP A 70 5.64 -6.81 11.59
CA ASP A 70 6.85 -7.09 10.80
C ASP A 70 7.87 -5.93 10.85
N PRO A 71 8.92 -6.00 11.70
CA PRO A 71 9.90 -4.93 11.80
C PRO A 71 10.72 -4.75 10.51
N ALA A 72 10.89 -5.81 9.70
CA ALA A 72 11.64 -5.72 8.45
C ALA A 72 10.85 -4.92 7.41
N LEU A 73 9.52 -5.09 7.38
CA LEU A 73 8.63 -4.31 6.54
C LEU A 73 8.66 -2.82 6.91
N HIS A 74 8.56 -2.51 8.21
CA HIS A 74 8.66 -1.14 8.71
C HIS A 74 10.02 -0.51 8.38
N ALA A 75 11.12 -1.25 8.57
CA ALA A 75 12.47 -0.79 8.23
C ALA A 75 12.62 -0.53 6.72
N ALA A 76 12.10 -1.42 5.87
CA ALA A 76 12.17 -1.26 4.42
C ALA A 76 11.39 -0.04 3.92
N ILE A 77 10.21 0.23 4.49
CA ILE A 77 9.43 1.43 4.15
C ILE A 77 10.18 2.69 4.55
N ARG A 78 10.77 2.75 5.75
CA ARG A 78 11.58 3.89 6.20
C ARG A 78 12.78 4.12 5.28
N ALA A 79 13.52 3.06 4.96
CA ALA A 79 14.67 3.09 4.06
C ALA A 79 14.32 3.56 2.63
N ALA A 80 13.06 3.44 2.21
CA ALA A 80 12.61 3.94 0.91
C ALA A 80 12.55 5.49 0.81
N GLY A 81 12.75 6.21 1.91
CA GLY A 81 12.71 7.68 1.97
C GLY A 81 11.62 8.23 2.89
N PHE A 82 11.16 7.42 3.85
CA PHE A 82 10.21 7.78 4.92
C PHE A 82 10.91 7.81 6.28
N ASP A 83 12.16 8.28 6.32
CA ASP A 83 12.92 8.43 7.56
C ASP A 83 12.19 9.36 8.54
N GLY A 84 12.12 8.95 9.81
CA GLY A 84 11.35 9.65 10.84
C GLY A 84 9.82 9.63 10.67
N ALA A 85 9.29 9.04 9.59
CA ALA A 85 7.84 8.92 9.42
C ALA A 85 7.27 7.77 10.26
N GLU A 86 6.04 7.97 10.73
CA GLU A 86 5.24 6.87 11.25
C GLU A 86 4.90 5.90 10.10
N VAL A 87 4.98 4.60 10.36
CA VAL A 87 4.54 3.57 9.42
C VAL A 87 3.27 2.95 9.99
N ALA A 88 2.13 3.27 9.38
CA ALA A 88 0.83 2.72 9.74
C ALA A 88 0.43 1.63 8.74
N VAL A 89 -0.23 0.58 9.22
CA VAL A 89 -0.70 -0.54 8.39
C VAL A 89 -2.22 -0.65 8.49
N GLU A 90 -2.89 -0.61 7.35
CA GLU A 90 -4.35 -0.63 7.22
C GLU A 90 -4.79 -1.64 6.15
N PRO A 91 -6.03 -2.17 6.23
CA PRO A 91 -6.57 -2.98 5.15
C PRO A 91 -6.78 -2.14 3.89
N PHE A 92 -6.40 -2.69 2.74
CA PHE A 92 -6.65 -2.12 1.44
C PHE A 92 -8.16 -2.07 1.18
N ARG A 93 -8.67 -0.86 0.91
CA ARG A 93 -10.08 -0.65 0.52
C ARG A 93 -10.13 -0.21 -0.94
N SER A 94 -10.76 -1.01 -1.79
CA SER A 94 -11.02 -0.59 -3.16
C SER A 94 -12.20 0.41 -3.15
N GLY A 95 -12.00 1.62 -3.68
CA GLY A 95 -13.03 2.65 -3.73
C GLY A 95 -14.19 2.38 -4.69
N ALA A 96 -14.36 1.16 -5.21
CA ALA A 96 -15.42 0.81 -6.16
C ALA A 96 -15.88 -0.67 -6.06
N MET A 97 -15.42 -1.44 -5.08
CA MET A 97 -15.80 -2.87 -4.99
C MET A 97 -15.80 -3.32 -3.53
N ASN A 98 -16.76 -2.80 -2.76
CA ASN A 98 -17.13 -3.38 -1.47
C ASN A 98 -18.48 -4.12 -1.56
N GLU A 99 -19.00 -4.38 -2.77
CA GLU A 99 -20.29 -5.07 -2.98
C GLU A 99 -20.18 -6.51 -3.52
N LEU A 100 -19.00 -7.00 -3.95
CA LEU A 100 -18.90 -8.32 -4.62
C LEU A 100 -18.06 -9.38 -3.91
N LEU A 101 -17.49 -9.09 -2.74
CA LEU A 101 -16.74 -10.09 -1.96
C LEU A 101 -17.41 -10.48 -0.63
N ALA A 102 -18.65 -10.02 -0.41
CA ALA A 102 -19.51 -10.50 0.66
C ALA A 102 -20.56 -11.50 0.14
N ASP A 103 -20.18 -12.49 -0.68
CA ASP A 103 -20.92 -13.77 -0.77
C ASP A 103 -20.18 -14.85 -1.60
N PRO A 104 -19.29 -15.68 -1.00
CA PRO A 104 -18.76 -16.86 -1.67
C PRO A 104 -19.70 -18.09 -1.65
N GLU A 105 -20.97 -18.00 -1.24
CA GLU A 105 -21.83 -19.19 -1.04
C GLU A 105 -23.21 -19.20 -1.73
N ARG A 106 -23.51 -18.34 -2.70
CA ARG A 106 -24.84 -18.38 -3.37
C ARG A 106 -24.98 -19.24 -4.63
N TRP A 107 -24.00 -20.08 -5.02
CA TRP A 107 -24.14 -20.93 -6.23
C TRP A 107 -23.73 -22.40 -6.09
N ARG A 108 -24.11 -23.06 -4.99
CA ARG A 108 -24.21 -24.54 -4.94
C ARG A 108 -25.56 -24.97 -4.35
N ARG A 109 -26.41 -25.55 -5.20
CA ARG A 109 -27.83 -25.98 -5.02
C ARG A 109 -28.84 -24.89 -5.43
N SER A 110 -29.84 -25.15 -6.25
CA SER A 110 -30.33 -26.36 -6.93
C SER A 110 -31.27 -25.91 -8.06
#